data_AF-A0A3D0GPP9-F1
#
_entry.id   AF-A0A3D0GPP9-F1
#
_cell.length_a   1.000
_cell.length_b   1.000
_cell.length_c   1.000
_cell.angle_alpha   90.00
_cell.angle_beta   90.00
_cell.angle_gamma   90.00
#
_symmetry.space_group_name_H-M   'P 1'
#
loop_
_entity.id
_entity.type
_entity.pdbx_description
1 polymer ?
#
loop_
_entity_poly.entity_id
_entity_poly.type
_entity_poly.pdbx_seq_one_letter_code
_entity_poly.pdbx_strand_id
1 'polypeptide(L)'
;MSLTRDNALNIAHVLTESLPYIQRFIGKTIVVKFGGNAMTDAELHDSFARDIVLMKLVGMNPVVVHGGGPQIGALLERLNIKSEFINGMRVTDANTMDVVEMVLGGSVNKEIVSSINRNGGKA
;
A
#
# COMPACT_ATOMS: atom_id res chain seq x y z
N MET A 1 16.15 -14.90 10.15
CA MET A 1 15.94 -16.28 9.63
C MET A 1 17.25 -16.78 9.06
N SER A 2 17.70 -17.98 9.45
CA SER A 2 18.87 -18.62 8.84
C SER A 2 18.47 -19.18 7.48
N LEU A 3 19.15 -18.75 6.41
CA LEU A 3 18.90 -19.23 5.05
C LEU A 3 19.56 -20.59 4.85
N THR A 4 18.80 -21.64 4.52
CA THR A 4 19.39 -22.94 4.15
C THR A 4 20.09 -22.83 2.79
N ARG A 5 21.04 -23.73 2.52
CA ARG A 5 21.75 -23.78 1.23
C ARG A 5 20.77 -23.90 0.05
N ASP A 6 19.77 -24.77 0.18
CA ASP A 6 18.80 -25.01 -0.89
C ASP A 6 17.93 -23.77 -1.16
N ASN A 7 17.49 -23.09 -0.10
CA ASN A 7 16.74 -21.84 -0.24
C ASN A 7 17.61 -20.74 -0.87
N ALA A 8 18.90 -20.66 -0.50
CA ALA A 8 19.82 -19.69 -1.07
C ALA A 8 20.04 -19.91 -2.58
N LEU A 9 20.21 -21.17 -2.99
CA LEU A 9 20.36 -21.54 -4.41
C LEU A 9 19.10 -21.20 -5.20
N ASN A 10 17.92 -21.50 -4.65
CA ASN A 10 16.65 -21.14 -5.28
C ASN A 10 16.50 -19.62 -5.45
N ILE A 11 16.78 -18.83 -4.40
CA ILE A 11 16.73 -17.36 -4.47
C ILE A 11 17.69 -16.82 -5.52
N ALA A 12 18.93 -17.31 -5.56
CA ALA A 12 19.93 -16.89 -6.53
C ALA A 12 19.48 -17.18 -7.97
N HIS A 13 18.89 -18.36 -8.20
CA HIS A 13 18.36 -18.74 -9.51
C HIS A 13 17.22 -17.81 -9.94
N VAL A 14 16.21 -17.60 -9.08
CA VAL A 14 15.07 -16.72 -9.35
C VAL A 14 15.52 -15.28 -9.62
N LEU A 15 16.46 -14.74 -8.82
CA LEU A 15 16.99 -13.39 -9.02
C LEU A 15 17.76 -13.24 -10.33
N THR A 16 18.52 -14.27 -10.73
CA THR A 16 19.26 -14.26 -12.00
C THR A 16 18.31 -14.24 -13.19
N GLU A 17 17.26 -15.06 -13.17
CA GLU A 17 16.24 -15.07 -14.22
C GLU A 17 15.40 -13.79 -14.24
N SER A 18 15.19 -13.17 -13.07
CA SER A 18 14.45 -11.92 -12.93
C SER A 18 15.26 -10.67 -13.33
N LEU A 19 16.58 -10.80 -13.49
CA LEU A 19 17.48 -9.65 -13.70
C LEU A 19 17.11 -8.78 -14.91
N PRO A 20 16.74 -9.32 -16.09
CA PRO A 20 16.33 -8.50 -17.23
C PRO A 20 15.10 -7.63 -16.93
N TYR A 21 14.17 -8.14 -16.13
CA TYR A 21 12.96 -7.41 -15.72
C TYR A 21 13.30 -6.27 -14.75
N ILE A 22 14.19 -6.53 -13.79
CA ILE A 22 14.67 -5.51 -12.86
C ILE A 22 15.39 -4.39 -13.63
N GLN A 23 16.35 -4.75 -14.49
CA GLN A 23 17.14 -3.80 -15.27
C GLN A 23 16.29 -2.86 -16.12
N ARG A 24 15.19 -3.37 -16.69
CA ARG A 24 14.24 -2.55 -17.47
C ARG A 24 13.66 -1.37 -16.69
N PHE A 25 13.52 -1.48 -15.37
CA PHE A 25 12.84 -0.50 -14.53
C PHE A 25 13.77 0.24 -13.54
N ILE A 26 15.07 -0.03 -13.55
CA ILE A 26 16.04 0.74 -12.75
C ILE A 26 15.92 2.23 -13.10
N GLY A 27 15.84 3.07 -12.08
CA GLY A 27 15.68 4.52 -12.17
C GLY A 27 14.29 4.99 -12.61
N LYS A 28 13.36 4.09 -12.97
CA LYS A 28 12.00 4.46 -13.37
C LYS A 28 11.10 4.71 -12.17
N THR A 29 10.17 5.65 -12.34
CA THR A 29 9.10 5.90 -11.38
C THR A 29 7.93 4.99 -11.66
N ILE A 30 7.41 4.32 -10.63
CA ILE A 30 6.29 3.39 -10.73
C ILE A 30 5.21 3.84 -9.76
N VAL A 31 4.06 4.26 -10.29
CA VAL A 31 2.91 4.65 -9.47
C VAL A 31 2.06 3.42 -9.20
N VAL A 32 1.90 3.06 -7.93
CA VAL A 32 1.16 1.88 -7.50
C VAL A 32 -0.08 2.33 -6.73
N LYS A 33 -1.24 2.01 -7.27
CA LYS A 33 -2.52 2.27 -6.60
C LYS A 33 -2.82 1.14 -5.62
N PHE A 34 -2.65 1.41 -4.33
CA PHE A 34 -3.01 0.52 -3.24
C PHE A 34 -4.45 0.83 -2.76
N GLY A 35 -5.31 -0.18 -2.67
CA GLY A 35 -6.74 0.05 -2.45
C GLY A 35 -7.57 -1.22 -2.41
N GLY A 36 -8.81 -1.11 -1.93
CA GLY A 36 -9.77 -2.21 -1.90
C GLY A 36 -9.47 -3.24 -0.82
N ASN A 37 -9.83 -4.50 -1.09
CA ASN A 37 -9.74 -5.61 -0.12
C ASN A 37 -8.31 -5.90 0.36
N ALA A 38 -7.28 -5.51 -0.42
CA ALA A 38 -5.89 -5.66 0.00
C ALA A 38 -5.53 -4.78 1.21
N MET A 39 -6.33 -3.76 1.54
CA MET A 39 -6.12 -2.91 2.71
C MET A 39 -6.79 -3.45 3.98
N THR A 40 -7.70 -4.41 3.87
CA THR A 40 -8.42 -4.98 5.03
C THR A 40 -7.76 -6.24 5.58
N ASP A 41 -6.87 -6.86 4.81
CA ASP A 41 -6.09 -8.01 5.21
C ASP A 41 -4.68 -7.57 5.66
N ALA A 42 -4.35 -7.89 6.91
CA ALA A 42 -3.07 -7.50 7.50
C ALA A 42 -1.85 -8.16 6.83
N GLU A 43 -1.99 -9.40 6.34
CA GLU A 43 -0.92 -10.11 5.65
C GLU A 43 -0.67 -9.49 4.27
N LEU A 44 -1.74 -9.17 3.53
CA LEU A 44 -1.62 -8.48 2.25
C LEU A 44 -1.03 -7.07 2.41
N HIS A 45 -1.38 -6.37 3.48
CA HIS A 45 -0.82 -5.06 3.78
C HIS A 45 0.68 -5.11 4.06
N ASP A 46 1.16 -6.07 4.87
CA ASP A 46 2.60 -6.23 5.12
C ASP A 46 3.35 -6.71 3.88
N SER A 47 2.77 -7.65 3.13
CA SER A 47 3.34 -8.12 1.86
C SER A 47 3.51 -6.96 0.88
N PHE A 48 2.48 -6.12 0.72
CA PHE A 48 2.55 -4.94 -0.13
C PHE A 48 3.66 -3.98 0.30
N ALA A 49 3.76 -3.69 1.61
CA ALA A 49 4.80 -2.81 2.13
C ALA A 49 6.20 -3.37 1.83
N ARG A 50 6.40 -4.68 1.98
CA ARG A 50 7.65 -5.37 1.67
C ARG A 50 8.00 -5.29 0.19
N ASP A 51 7.03 -5.44 -0.70
CA ASP A 51 7.23 -5.32 -2.15
C ASP A 51 7.64 -3.91 -2.56
N ILE A 52 7.01 -2.87 -1.98
CA ILE A 52 7.41 -1.47 -2.21
C ILE A 52 8.86 -1.22 -1.76
N VAL A 53 9.26 -1.78 -0.61
CA VAL A 53 10.65 -1.68 -0.16
C VAL A 53 11.59 -2.41 -1.12
N LEU A 54 11.26 -3.63 -1.54
CA LEU A 54 12.07 -4.39 -2.49
C LEU A 54 12.25 -3.63 -3.82
N MET A 55 11.17 -3.08 -4.37
CA MET A 55 11.22 -2.24 -5.57
C MET A 55 12.22 -1.09 -5.41
N LYS A 56 12.22 -0.41 -4.26
CA LYS A 56 13.17 0.67 -3.98
C LYS A 56 14.61 0.16 -3.87
N LEU A 57 14.82 -0.98 -3.19
CA LEU A 57 16.14 -1.58 -3.00
C LEU A 57 16.78 -2.03 -4.32
N VAL A 58 15.98 -2.49 -5.29
CA VAL A 58 16.47 -2.88 -6.62
C VAL A 58 16.56 -1.71 -7.62
N GLY A 59 16.40 -0.47 -7.13
CA GLY A 59 16.67 0.75 -7.92
C GLY A 59 15.46 1.37 -8.61
N MET A 60 14.23 0.91 -8.35
CA MET A 60 13.01 1.56 -8.83
C MET A 60 12.61 2.71 -7.89
N ASN A 61 11.75 3.62 -8.37
CA ASN A 61 11.20 4.72 -7.57
C ASN A 61 9.68 4.55 -7.40
N PRO A 62 9.22 3.70 -6.46
CA PRO A 62 7.79 3.48 -6.23
C PRO A 62 7.14 4.72 -5.62
N VAL A 63 5.93 5.05 -6.09
CA VAL A 63 5.04 6.07 -5.54
C VAL A 63 3.71 5.41 -5.24
N VAL A 64 3.31 5.37 -3.96
CA VAL A 64 2.07 4.73 -3.54
C VAL A 64 0.93 5.76 -3.49
N VAL A 65 -0.16 5.46 -4.17
CA VAL A 65 -1.43 6.20 -4.07
C VAL A 65 -2.41 5.30 -3.35
N HIS A 66 -3.07 5.76 -2.29
CA HIS A 66 -3.98 4.92 -1.49
C HIS A 66 -5.43 5.42 -1.51
N GLY A 67 -6.33 4.60 -0.97
CA GLY A 67 -7.75 4.91 -0.79
C GLY A 67 -8.12 4.63 0.66
N GLY A 68 -9.41 4.39 0.93
CA GLY A 68 -9.86 4.02 2.27
C GLY A 68 -11.38 3.95 2.41
N GLY A 69 -12.08 3.56 1.34
CA GLY A 69 -13.55 3.58 1.29
C GLY A 69 -14.22 2.84 2.46
N PRO A 70 -13.82 1.59 2.77
CA PRO A 70 -14.35 0.84 3.91
C PRO A 70 -14.10 1.53 5.26
N GLN A 71 -12.90 2.08 5.47
CA GLN A 71 -12.52 2.75 6.72
C GLN A 71 -13.30 4.06 6.92
N ILE A 72 -13.52 4.82 5.83
CA ILE A 72 -14.37 6.01 5.85
C ILE A 72 -15.81 5.62 6.23
N GLY A 73 -16.36 4.58 5.57
CA GLY A 73 -17.72 4.11 5.83
C GLY A 73 -17.92 3.71 7.30
N ALA A 74 -16.96 2.98 7.87
CA ALA A 74 -17.00 2.56 9.27
C ALA A 74 -17.02 3.74 10.25
N LEU A 75 -16.25 4.81 10.00
CA LEU A 75 -16.26 5.98 10.89
C LEU A 75 -17.53 6.83 10.72
N LEU A 76 -18.01 7.01 9.49
CA LEU A 76 -19.28 7.72 9.24
C LEU A 76 -20.45 7.04 9.95
N GLU A 77 -20.51 5.70 9.88
CA GLU A 77 -21.53 4.91 10.57
C GLU A 77 -21.48 5.11 12.10
N ARG A 78 -20.28 5.04 12.69
CA ARG A 78 -20.08 5.29 14.13
C ARG A 78 -20.49 6.70 14.57
N LEU A 79 -20.39 7.68 13.67
CA LEU A 79 -20.79 9.07 13.92
C LEU A 79 -22.24 9.35 13.54
N ASN A 80 -23.01 8.33 13.11
CA ASN A 80 -24.37 8.47 12.59
C ASN A 80 -24.49 9.47 11.43
N ILE A 81 -23.43 9.61 10.62
CA ILE A 81 -23.44 10.42 9.40
C ILE A 81 -23.83 9.51 8.24
N LYS A 82 -24.93 9.83 7.56
CA LYS A 82 -25.43 9.02 6.46
C LYS A 82 -24.47 9.09 5.27
N SER A 83 -24.04 7.92 4.82
CA SER A 83 -23.23 7.77 3.61
C SER A 83 -24.12 7.63 2.38
N GLU A 84 -23.98 8.51 1.39
CA GLU A 84 -24.69 8.43 0.12
C GLU A 84 -23.72 8.34 -1.07
N PHE A 85 -24.17 7.66 -2.13
CA PHE A 85 -23.40 7.49 -3.36
C PHE A 85 -24.25 7.80 -4.59
N ILE A 86 -23.69 8.54 -5.54
CA ILE A 86 -24.30 8.82 -6.84
C ILE A 86 -23.28 8.43 -7.91
N ASN A 87 -23.68 7.56 -8.85
CA ASN A 87 -22.82 7.08 -9.94
C ASN A 87 -21.47 6.50 -9.46
N GLY A 88 -21.47 5.79 -8.32
CA GLY A 88 -20.26 5.19 -7.74
C GLY A 88 -19.34 6.16 -7.00
N MET A 89 -19.68 7.45 -6.92
CA MET A 89 -18.95 8.45 -6.14
C MET A 89 -19.70 8.79 -4.86
N ARG A 90 -18.96 8.97 -3.76
CA ARG A 90 -19.52 9.39 -2.48
C ARG A 90 -19.98 10.84 -2.56
N VAL A 91 -21.23 11.10 -2.18
CA VAL A 91 -21.70 12.47 -1.92
C VAL A 91 -21.00 12.94 -0.65
N THR A 92 -20.21 14.01 -0.78
CA THR A 92 -19.29 14.47 0.30
C THR A 92 -19.64 15.90 0.66
N ASP A 93 -20.47 16.06 1.70
CA ASP A 93 -20.72 17.37 2.33
C ASP A 93 -19.58 17.75 3.30
N ALA A 94 -19.69 18.91 3.96
CA ALA A 94 -18.64 19.41 4.84
C ALA A 94 -18.29 18.42 5.98
N ASN A 95 -19.30 17.89 6.68
CA ASN A 95 -19.09 16.94 7.77
C ASN A 95 -18.48 15.62 7.26
N THR A 96 -18.92 15.16 6.08
CA THR A 96 -18.37 13.97 5.45
C THR A 96 -16.93 14.19 5.02
N MET A 97 -16.58 15.39 4.52
CA MET A 97 -15.23 15.73 4.10
C MET A 97 -14.26 15.72 5.29
N ASP A 98 -14.66 16.28 6.44
CA ASP A 98 -13.85 16.25 7.66
C ASP A 98 -13.51 14.81 8.06
N VAL A 99 -14.50 13.91 8.01
CA VAL A 99 -14.30 12.49 8.29
C VAL A 99 -13.40 11.81 7.25
N VAL A 100 -13.59 12.11 5.97
CA VAL A 100 -12.76 11.57 4.87
C VAL A 100 -11.30 11.98 5.07
N GLU A 101 -11.03 13.25 5.35
CA GLU A 101 -9.67 13.77 5.55
C GLU A 101 -9.01 13.16 6.78
N MET A 102 -9.73 13.08 7.92
CA MET A 102 -9.22 12.44 9.12
C MET A 102 -8.85 10.97 8.89
N VAL A 103 -9.71 10.21 8.22
CA VAL A 103 -9.47 8.78 7.98
C VAL A 103 -8.33 8.59 6.99
N LEU A 104 -8.38 9.25 5.83
CA LEU A 104 -7.38 9.05 4.79
C LEU A 104 -6.02 9.60 5.21
N GLY A 105 -5.94 10.82 5.72
CA GLY A 105 -4.69 11.47 6.08
C GLY A 105 -4.13 11.06 7.45
N GLY A 106 -5.00 10.87 8.43
CA GLY A 106 -4.62 10.63 9.83
C GLY A 106 -4.39 9.17 10.19
N SER A 107 -5.20 8.25 9.65
CA SER A 107 -5.11 6.82 9.95
C SER A 107 -4.49 6.05 8.79
N VAL A 108 -5.20 5.96 7.66
CA VAL A 108 -4.84 5.04 6.58
C VAL A 108 -3.48 5.38 5.96
N ASN A 109 -3.22 6.67 5.68
CA ASN A 109 -1.92 7.11 5.19
C ASN A 109 -0.79 6.71 6.14
N LYS A 110 -0.98 6.92 7.45
CA LYS A 110 0.05 6.69 8.47
C LYS A 110 0.30 5.22 8.72
N GLU A 111 -0.73 4.37 8.58
CA GLU A 111 -0.58 2.92 8.64
C GLU A 111 0.29 2.37 7.50
N ILE A 112 0.06 2.85 6.27
CA ILE A 112 0.87 2.47 5.10
C ILE A 112 2.33 2.93 5.28
N VAL A 113 2.52 4.21 5.64
CA VAL A 113 3.84 4.79 5.91
C VAL A 113 4.58 4.00 7.00
N SER A 114 3.90 3.73 8.12
CA SER A 114 4.45 2.95 9.22
C SER A 114 4.85 1.55 8.78
N SER A 115 4.03 0.87 7.99
CA SER A 115 4.32 -0.49 7.51
C SER A 115 5.52 -0.52 6.56
N ILE A 116 5.64 0.45 5.64
CA ILE A 116 6.81 0.58 4.77
C ILE A 116 8.07 0.82 5.60
N ASN A 117 8.01 1.71 6.59
CA ASN A 117 9.13 2.02 7.47
C ASN A 117 9.56 0.81 8.33
N ARG A 118 8.60 0.03 8.84
CA ARG A 118 8.88 -1.24 9.57
C ARG A 118 9.58 -2.28 8.70
N ASN A 119 9.30 -2.30 7.39
CA ASN A 119 9.94 -3.21 6.44
C ASN A 119 11.30 -2.68 5.92
N GLY A 120 11.81 -1.57 6.46
CA GLY A 120 13.13 -1.00 6.10
C GLY A 120 13.08 0.06 5.00
N GLY A 121 11.89 0.49 4.59
CA GLY A 121 11.69 1.62 3.70
C GLY A 121 11.86 2.97 4.40
N LYS A 122 11.73 4.04 3.60
CA LYS A 122 11.64 5.42 4.07
C LYS A 122 10.48 6.10 3.33
N ALA A 123 9.35 6.18 4.02
CA ALA A 123 8.11 6.81 3.57
C ALA A 123 7.68 7.92 4.55
#